data_AF-A0A9P3BCL8-F1
#
_entry.id   AF-A0A9P3BCL8-F1
#
_cell.length_a   1.000
_cell.length_b   1.000
_cell.length_c   1.000
_cell.angle_alpha   90.00
_cell.angle_beta   90.00
_cell.angle_gamma   90.00
#
_symmetry.space_group_name_H-M   'P 1'
#
loop_
_entity.id
_entity.type
_entity.pdbx_description
1 polymer ?
#
loop_
_entity_poly.entity_id
_entity_poly.type
_entity_poly.pdbx_seq_one_letter_code
_entity_poly.pdbx_strand_id
1 'polypeptide(L)'
;MFQLQHQHPRVIDWIPFPSLRDRLIRLHSANPQIDQIFCDVVSSYTVEACLADLVSGAPKTKVYIRVTDIAMGAADMKKKIDPYTVLPAPDATSLFSLPECAQAAFTLLNMDHGVSQYKLDPSFFGTYPELFDPGEDIVAQGAPLRPNTQTRLPPPGRLDNLTFQTYRSFMEFHTLALAPLQTSSGFI
;
A
#
# COMPACT_ATOMS: atom_id res chain seq x y z
N MET A 1 2.24 -21.89 -8.97
CA MET A 1 3.42 -21.00 -9.06
C MET A 1 3.76 -20.79 -10.54
N PHE A 2 3.08 -19.84 -11.18
CA PHE A 2 3.33 -19.50 -12.60
C PHE A 2 4.00 -18.12 -12.67
N GLN A 3 5.31 -18.06 -12.41
CA GLN A 3 6.15 -16.96 -12.89
C GLN A 3 6.39 -17.16 -14.40
N LEU A 4 5.37 -16.91 -15.23
CA LEU A 4 5.49 -16.98 -16.69
C LEU A 4 5.58 -15.58 -17.28
N GLN A 5 6.80 -15.17 -17.64
CA GLN A 5 7.19 -14.59 -18.93
C GLN A 5 6.47 -13.35 -19.51
N HIS A 6 5.59 -12.66 -18.79
CA HIS A 6 4.94 -11.44 -19.31
C HIS A 6 5.65 -10.20 -18.77
N GLN A 7 6.15 -9.35 -19.67
CA GLN A 7 6.60 -8.01 -19.29
C GLN A 7 5.43 -7.27 -18.66
N HIS A 8 5.57 -6.87 -17.40
CA HIS A 8 4.59 -6.09 -16.67
C HIS A 8 5.28 -5.04 -15.80
N PRO A 9 4.57 -3.96 -15.41
CA PRO A 9 5.11 -2.94 -14.52
C PRO A 9 5.56 -3.53 -13.19
N ARG A 10 6.82 -3.30 -12.80
CA ARG A 10 7.43 -3.83 -11.56
C ARG A 10 6.73 -3.39 -10.28
N VAL A 11 5.95 -2.31 -10.32
CA VAL A 11 5.14 -1.86 -9.19
C VAL A 11 4.11 -2.91 -8.76
N ILE A 12 3.64 -3.75 -9.69
CA ILE A 12 2.69 -4.84 -9.40
C ILE A 12 3.31 -5.92 -8.50
N ASP A 13 4.64 -6.15 -8.61
CA ASP A 13 5.35 -7.13 -7.77
C ASP A 13 5.27 -6.80 -6.27
N TRP A 14 4.98 -5.54 -5.91
CA TRP A 14 4.89 -5.09 -4.53
C TRP A 14 3.52 -5.36 -3.88
N ILE A 15 2.54 -5.85 -4.64
CA ILE A 15 1.25 -6.26 -4.09
C ILE A 15 1.39 -7.64 -3.41
N PRO A 16 1.06 -7.77 -2.12
CA PRO A 16 1.31 -8.99 -1.35
C PRO A 16 0.27 -10.09 -1.58
N PHE A 17 -0.81 -9.80 -2.30
CA PHE A 17 -1.91 -10.72 -2.60
C PHE A 17 -1.69 -11.40 -3.96
N PRO A 18 -1.39 -12.70 -4.01
CA PRO A 18 -1.04 -13.38 -5.27
C PRO A 18 -2.15 -13.31 -6.33
N SER A 19 -3.40 -13.55 -5.95
CA SER A 19 -4.55 -13.50 -6.88
C SER A 19 -4.77 -12.11 -7.47
N LEU A 20 -4.68 -11.08 -6.64
CA LEU A 20 -4.77 -9.68 -7.08
C LEU A 20 -3.61 -9.32 -8.01
N ARG A 21 -2.39 -9.75 -7.67
CA ARG A 21 -1.20 -9.53 -8.50
C ARG A 21 -1.37 -10.17 -9.89
N ASP A 22 -1.78 -11.42 -9.94
CA ASP A 22 -1.98 -12.15 -11.20
C ASP A 22 -3.07 -11.49 -12.06
N ARG A 23 -4.14 -11.00 -11.44
CA ARG A 23 -5.20 -10.24 -12.12
C ARG A 23 -4.71 -8.90 -12.64
N LEU A 24 -3.93 -8.15 -11.86
CA LEU A 24 -3.29 -6.90 -12.30
C LEU A 24 -2.37 -7.12 -13.51
N ILE A 25 -1.55 -8.18 -13.49
CA ILE A 25 -0.69 -8.55 -14.63
C ILE A 25 -1.54 -8.85 -15.87
N ARG A 26 -2.61 -9.64 -15.71
CA ARG A 26 -3.45 -10.06 -16.83
C ARG A 26 -4.28 -8.92 -17.43
N LEU A 27 -4.80 -8.01 -16.59
CA LEU A 27 -5.80 -7.02 -16.99
C LEU A 27 -5.26 -5.59 -17.10
N HIS A 28 -4.19 -5.24 -16.38
CA HIS A 28 -3.69 -3.87 -16.27
C HIS A 28 -2.19 -3.70 -16.60
N SER A 29 -1.50 -4.72 -17.11
CA SER A 29 -0.07 -4.63 -17.44
C SER A 29 0.28 -3.49 -18.42
N ALA A 30 -0.61 -3.16 -19.35
CA ALA A 30 -0.46 -2.04 -20.28
C ALA A 30 -1.26 -0.79 -19.88
N ASN A 31 -1.80 -0.73 -18.66
CA ASN A 31 -2.66 0.36 -18.23
C ASN A 31 -1.81 1.59 -17.84
N PRO A 32 -2.00 2.76 -18.48
CA PRO A 32 -1.22 3.97 -18.18
C PRO A 32 -1.51 4.54 -16.78
N GLN A 33 -2.54 4.06 -16.10
CA GLN A 33 -2.92 4.45 -14.74
C GLN A 33 -2.48 3.42 -13.69
N ILE A 34 -1.59 2.49 -14.02
CA ILE A 34 -1.17 1.41 -13.10
C ILE A 34 -0.66 1.94 -11.76
N ASP A 35 0.04 3.08 -11.74
CA ASP A 35 0.52 3.71 -10.52
C ASP A 35 -0.63 4.18 -9.62
N GLN A 36 -1.71 4.71 -10.23
CA GLN A 36 -2.91 5.11 -9.48
C GLN A 36 -3.63 3.90 -8.89
N ILE A 37 -3.76 2.81 -9.67
CA ILE A 37 -4.36 1.56 -9.19
C ILE A 37 -3.54 1.01 -8.03
N PHE A 38 -2.21 1.02 -8.14
CA PHE A 38 -1.32 0.60 -7.06
C PHE A 38 -1.51 1.45 -5.79
N CYS A 39 -1.56 2.78 -5.93
CA CYS A 39 -1.83 3.67 -4.80
C CYS A 39 -3.20 3.42 -4.16
N ASP A 40 -4.23 3.12 -4.96
CA ASP A 40 -5.56 2.77 -4.47
C ASP A 40 -5.55 1.43 -3.73
N VAL A 41 -4.82 0.42 -4.24
CA VAL A 41 -4.64 -0.87 -3.56
C VAL A 41 -4.01 -0.67 -2.19
N VAL A 42 -2.85 0.01 -2.13
CA VAL A 42 -2.15 0.24 -0.85
C VAL A 42 -2.98 1.09 0.12
N SER A 43 -3.71 2.09 -0.40
CA SER A 43 -4.63 2.91 0.40
C SER A 43 -5.87 2.15 0.89
N SER A 44 -6.11 0.95 0.39
CA SER A 44 -7.23 0.07 0.78
C SER A 44 -6.80 -1.04 1.75
N TYR A 45 -5.52 -1.14 2.11
CA TYR A 45 -5.08 -2.10 3.11
C TYR A 45 -5.74 -1.84 4.46
N THR A 46 -6.29 -2.89 5.03
CA THR A 46 -7.09 -2.88 6.25
C THR A 46 -6.71 -4.05 7.16
N VAL A 47 -7.03 -3.92 8.44
CA VAL A 47 -6.98 -5.02 9.41
C VAL A 47 -8.36 -5.19 10.02
N GLU A 48 -8.82 -6.43 10.17
CA GLU A 48 -10.05 -6.77 10.89
C GLU A 48 -9.80 -6.79 12.41
N ALA A 49 -10.75 -6.29 13.19
CA ALA A 49 -10.68 -6.21 14.64
C ALA A 49 -12.06 -6.37 15.30
N CYS A 50 -12.07 -6.55 16.61
CA CYS A 50 -13.28 -6.42 17.42
C CYS A 50 -13.39 -4.98 17.94
N LEU A 51 -14.55 -4.33 17.74
CA LEU A 51 -14.74 -2.94 18.14
C LEU A 51 -14.62 -2.74 19.66
N ALA A 52 -15.04 -3.72 20.46
CA ALA A 52 -14.96 -3.67 21.92
C ALA A 52 -13.53 -3.65 22.46
N ASP A 53 -12.55 -4.12 21.67
CA ASP A 53 -11.13 -4.11 22.05
C ASP A 53 -10.51 -2.72 21.79
N LEU A 54 -11.16 -1.90 20.97
CA LEU A 54 -10.65 -0.60 20.52
C LEU A 54 -11.37 0.57 21.18
N VAL A 55 -12.67 0.44 21.46
CA VAL A 55 -13.50 1.54 21.97
C VAL A 55 -14.28 1.09 23.20
N SER A 56 -14.21 1.91 24.25
CA SER A 56 -14.83 1.64 25.54
C SER A 56 -16.35 1.64 25.43
N GLY A 57 -16.99 0.64 26.04
CA GLY A 57 -18.45 0.48 26.00
C GLY A 57 -19.03 0.07 24.65
N ALA A 58 -18.19 -0.21 23.63
CA ALA A 58 -18.67 -0.63 22.32
C ALA A 58 -19.10 -2.11 22.29
N PRO A 59 -20.04 -2.50 21.41
CA PRO A 59 -20.45 -3.88 21.27
C PRO A 59 -19.34 -4.75 20.66
N LYS A 60 -19.35 -6.05 20.96
CA LYS A 60 -18.48 -7.05 20.33
C LYS A 60 -18.90 -7.31 18.88
N THR A 61 -18.50 -6.39 18.00
CA THR A 61 -18.80 -6.43 16.57
C THR A 61 -17.50 -6.41 15.78
N LYS A 62 -17.44 -7.18 14.69
CA LYS A 62 -16.32 -7.16 13.77
C LYS A 62 -16.32 -5.83 12.99
N VAL A 63 -15.16 -5.18 12.99
CA VAL A 63 -14.89 -3.97 12.21
C VAL A 63 -13.62 -4.15 11.42
N TYR A 64 -13.41 -3.31 10.43
CA TYR A 64 -12.12 -3.21 9.75
C TYR A 64 -11.68 -1.75 9.67
N ILE A 65 -10.37 -1.53 9.71
CA ILE A 65 -9.75 -0.21 9.77
C ILE A 65 -8.63 -0.14 8.74
N ARG A 66 -8.54 0.96 7.99
CA ARG A 66 -7.43 1.14 7.04
C ARG A 66 -6.12 1.39 7.78
N VAL A 67 -5.07 0.70 7.36
CA VAL A 67 -3.73 0.83 7.93
C VAL A 67 -3.23 2.27 7.80
N THR A 68 -3.46 2.91 6.65
CA THR A 68 -3.03 4.28 6.41
C THR A 68 -3.68 5.27 7.38
N ASP A 69 -4.95 5.07 7.73
CA ASP A 69 -5.68 6.00 8.63
C ASP A 69 -5.08 6.01 10.03
N ILE A 70 -4.69 4.83 10.54
CA ILE A 70 -4.04 4.70 11.84
C ILE A 70 -2.59 5.16 11.76
N ALA A 71 -1.84 4.75 10.74
CA ALA A 71 -0.44 5.12 10.57
C ALA A 71 -0.23 6.64 10.50
N MET A 72 -1.15 7.38 9.86
CA MET A 72 -1.07 8.84 9.83
C MET A 72 -1.33 9.48 11.20
N GLY A 73 -2.29 8.96 11.98
CA GLY A 73 -2.51 9.44 13.35
C GLY A 73 -1.32 9.15 14.25
N ALA A 74 -0.59 8.06 14.00
CA ALA A 74 0.58 7.64 14.75
C ALA A 74 1.91 8.27 14.28
N ALA A 75 1.94 8.98 13.15
CA ALA A 75 3.17 9.35 12.44
C ALA A 75 4.18 10.15 13.30
N ASP A 76 3.69 10.98 14.21
CA ASP A 76 4.53 11.83 15.08
C ASP A 76 5.04 11.10 16.34
N MET A 77 4.59 9.86 16.58
CA MET A 77 4.96 9.09 17.77
C MET A 77 6.30 8.36 17.62
N LYS A 78 7.28 8.80 18.42
CA LYS A 78 8.62 8.18 18.46
C LYS A 78 8.77 7.12 19.54
N LYS A 79 7.82 7.01 20.47
CA LYS A 79 7.86 6.08 21.60
C LYS A 79 6.87 4.95 21.37
N LYS A 80 7.34 3.71 21.56
CA LYS A 80 6.45 2.56 21.61
C LYS A 80 5.66 2.62 22.92
N ILE A 81 4.34 2.62 22.81
CA ILE A 81 3.41 2.64 23.95
C ILE A 81 2.86 1.23 24.13
N ASP A 82 2.66 0.81 25.38
CA ASP A 82 1.94 -0.41 25.69
C ASP A 82 0.45 -0.21 25.36
N PRO A 83 -0.11 -0.91 24.35
CA PRO A 83 -1.46 -0.65 23.88
C PRO A 83 -2.53 -0.80 24.97
N TYR A 84 -2.33 -1.69 25.93
CA TYR A 84 -3.29 -1.97 27.01
C TYR A 84 -3.40 -0.85 28.05
N THR A 85 -2.49 0.13 28.01
CA THR A 85 -2.53 1.31 28.89
C THR A 85 -3.38 2.44 28.33
N VAL A 86 -3.66 2.43 27.02
CA VAL A 86 -4.38 3.49 26.30
C VAL A 86 -5.71 2.99 25.75
N LEU A 87 -5.75 1.74 25.28
CA LEU A 87 -6.96 1.12 24.77
C LEU A 87 -7.68 0.31 25.86
N PRO A 88 -9.02 0.26 25.83
CA PRO A 88 -9.90 0.81 24.79
C PRO A 88 -10.09 2.35 24.89
N ALA A 89 -10.08 3.02 23.75
CA ALA A 89 -10.24 4.48 23.63
C ALA A 89 -11.63 4.94 24.09
N PRO A 90 -11.81 6.20 24.52
CA PRO A 90 -13.11 6.70 24.96
C PRO A 90 -14.17 6.70 23.85
N ASP A 91 -13.74 6.92 22.60
CA ASP A 91 -14.60 6.91 21.41
C ASP A 91 -13.80 6.55 20.14
N ALA A 92 -14.52 6.26 19.05
CA ALA A 92 -13.93 5.90 17.77
C ALA A 92 -13.09 7.01 17.12
N THR A 93 -13.44 8.28 17.34
CA THR A 93 -12.73 9.43 16.75
C THR A 93 -11.34 9.55 17.37
N SER A 94 -11.25 9.32 18.68
CA SER A 94 -10.00 9.34 19.45
C SER A 94 -8.94 8.39 18.88
N LEU A 95 -9.32 7.27 18.26
CA LEU A 95 -8.39 6.34 17.60
C LEU A 95 -7.59 6.98 16.45
N PHE A 96 -8.15 8.00 15.80
CA PHE A 96 -7.54 8.66 14.64
C PHE A 96 -7.00 10.05 14.96
N SER A 97 -7.57 10.74 15.95
CA SER A 97 -7.20 12.11 16.30
C SER A 97 -6.15 12.20 17.41
N LEU A 98 -6.05 11.21 18.30
CA LEU A 98 -5.06 11.19 19.38
C LEU A 98 -3.87 10.31 18.99
N PRO A 99 -2.64 10.85 18.93
CA PRO A 99 -1.46 10.07 18.53
C PRO A 99 -1.19 8.85 19.41
N GLU A 100 -1.49 8.93 20.72
CA GLU A 100 -1.33 7.81 21.65
C GLU A 100 -2.28 6.66 21.31
N CYS A 101 -3.54 6.98 21.01
CA CYS A 101 -4.55 5.99 20.65
C CYS A 101 -4.24 5.37 19.29
N ALA A 102 -3.82 6.17 18.31
CA ALA A 102 -3.41 5.68 17.00
C ALA A 102 -2.21 4.74 17.10
N GLN A 103 -1.16 5.11 17.85
CA GLN A 103 0.02 4.27 18.06
C GLN A 103 -0.31 2.98 18.82
N ALA A 104 -1.17 3.06 19.83
CA ALA A 104 -1.66 1.90 20.57
C ALA A 104 -2.45 0.97 19.65
N ALA A 105 -3.36 1.50 18.83
CA ALA A 105 -4.13 0.71 17.87
C ALA A 105 -3.22 0.08 16.81
N PHE A 106 -2.25 0.81 16.28
CA PHE A 106 -1.27 0.29 15.32
C PHE A 106 -0.53 -0.93 15.86
N THR A 107 -0.14 -0.87 17.13
CA THR A 107 0.58 -1.96 17.82
C THR A 107 -0.36 -3.12 18.16
N LEU A 108 -1.54 -2.85 18.73
CA LEU A 108 -2.51 -3.87 19.12
C LEU A 108 -2.98 -4.70 17.92
N LEU A 109 -3.18 -4.04 16.79
CA LEU A 109 -3.62 -4.65 15.54
C LEU A 109 -2.47 -5.26 14.74
N ASN A 110 -1.25 -5.31 15.31
CA ASN A 110 -0.06 -5.87 14.70
C ASN A 110 0.23 -5.31 13.30
N MET A 111 -0.10 -4.03 13.05
CA MET A 111 0.16 -3.38 11.76
C MET A 111 1.67 -3.19 11.51
N ASP A 112 2.51 -3.35 12.54
CA ASP A 112 3.97 -3.40 12.44
C ASP A 112 4.52 -4.76 12.00
N HIS A 113 3.72 -5.83 12.01
CA HIS A 113 4.16 -7.19 11.66
C HIS A 113 4.06 -7.50 10.16
N GLY A 114 3.75 -6.50 9.35
CA GLY A 114 3.76 -6.55 7.90
C GLY A 114 2.44 -6.98 7.27
N VAL A 115 2.49 -7.07 5.94
CA VAL A 115 1.32 -7.18 5.06
C VAL A 115 0.57 -8.52 5.11
N SER A 116 1.08 -9.52 5.84
CA SER A 116 0.46 -10.85 5.93
C SER A 116 -0.88 -10.85 6.67
N GLN A 117 -1.13 -9.86 7.52
CA GLN A 117 -2.38 -9.71 8.26
C GLN A 117 -3.37 -8.76 7.56
N TYR A 118 -2.98 -8.18 6.43
CA TYR A 118 -3.79 -7.18 5.75
C TYR A 118 -4.86 -7.85 4.90
N LYS A 119 -5.99 -7.18 4.84
CA LYS A 119 -7.06 -7.41 3.86
C LYS A 119 -7.33 -6.12 3.11
N LEU A 120 -8.20 -6.17 2.12
CA LEU A 120 -8.59 -5.04 1.29
C LEU A 120 -9.98 -4.55 1.70
N ASP A 121 -10.13 -3.24 1.79
CA ASP A 121 -11.42 -2.58 1.95
C ASP A 121 -12.35 -3.00 0.79
N PRO A 122 -13.58 -3.50 1.06
CA PRO A 122 -14.54 -3.89 0.02
C PRO A 122 -14.80 -2.83 -1.04
N SER A 123 -14.71 -1.54 -0.68
CA SER A 123 -14.91 -0.43 -1.63
C SER A 123 -13.87 -0.38 -2.76
N PHE A 124 -12.69 -0.98 -2.56
CA PHE A 124 -11.69 -1.14 -3.61
C PHE A 124 -12.26 -1.93 -4.80
N PHE A 125 -12.93 -3.05 -4.53
CA PHE A 125 -13.56 -3.87 -5.57
C PHE A 125 -14.84 -3.26 -6.14
N GLY A 126 -15.44 -2.29 -5.44
CA GLY A 126 -16.48 -1.44 -6.04
C GLY A 126 -15.92 -0.54 -7.15
N THR A 127 -14.65 -0.15 -7.05
CA THR A 127 -13.95 0.67 -8.05
C THR A 127 -13.32 -0.19 -9.15
N TYR A 128 -12.75 -1.35 -8.78
CA TYR A 128 -12.06 -2.29 -9.67
C TYR A 128 -12.66 -3.71 -9.56
N PRO A 129 -13.91 -3.92 -10.00
CA PRO A 129 -14.62 -5.20 -9.83
C PRO A 129 -13.94 -6.38 -10.53
N GLU A 130 -13.24 -6.13 -11.65
CA GLU A 130 -12.48 -7.13 -12.41
C GLU A 130 -11.30 -7.74 -11.63
N LEU A 131 -10.82 -7.02 -10.61
CA LEU A 131 -9.73 -7.45 -9.74
C LEU A 131 -10.20 -8.35 -8.59
N PHE A 132 -11.51 -8.47 -8.37
CA PHE A 132 -12.07 -9.33 -7.33
C PHE A 132 -11.87 -10.81 -7.64
N ASP A 133 -11.46 -11.57 -6.62
CA ASP A 133 -11.35 -13.02 -6.67
C ASP A 133 -12.23 -13.65 -5.58
N PRO A 134 -13.32 -14.36 -5.94
CA PRO A 134 -14.17 -15.01 -4.95
C PRO A 134 -13.52 -16.22 -4.28
N GLY A 135 -12.41 -16.74 -4.83
CA GLY A 135 -11.71 -17.90 -4.27
C GLY A 135 -10.76 -17.57 -3.11
N GLU A 136 -10.53 -16.28 -2.82
CA GLU A 136 -9.52 -15.82 -1.87
C GLU A 136 -10.13 -14.94 -0.78
N ASP A 137 -9.74 -15.17 0.47
CA ASP A 137 -10.20 -14.37 1.63
C ASP A 137 -9.35 -13.11 1.83
N ILE A 138 -9.27 -12.28 0.78
CA ILE A 138 -8.51 -11.01 0.81
C ILE A 138 -9.39 -9.81 1.12
N VAL A 139 -10.72 -9.97 1.23
CA VAL A 139 -11.67 -8.87 1.44
C VAL A 139 -12.05 -8.77 2.90
N ALA A 140 -11.89 -7.58 3.48
CA ALA A 140 -12.21 -7.34 4.88
C ALA A 140 -13.71 -7.51 5.16
N GLN A 141 -14.01 -8.05 6.33
CA GLN A 141 -15.35 -8.30 6.83
C GLN A 141 -15.68 -7.40 8.02
N GLY A 142 -16.96 -7.05 8.17
CA GLY A 142 -17.44 -6.20 9.26
C GLY A 142 -17.78 -4.77 8.81
N ALA A 143 -17.98 -3.88 9.78
CA ALA A 143 -18.27 -2.47 9.50
C ALA A 143 -16.97 -1.65 9.35
N PRO A 144 -16.90 -0.69 8.40
CA PRO A 144 -15.76 0.20 8.28
C PRO A 144 -15.66 1.12 9.50
N LEU A 145 -14.51 1.11 10.16
CA LEU A 145 -14.15 2.07 11.19
C LEU A 145 -13.11 3.03 10.60
N ARG A 146 -13.51 4.29 10.40
CA ARG A 146 -12.76 5.29 9.62
C ARG A 146 -12.85 6.70 10.22
N PRO A 147 -11.85 7.55 9.99
CA PRO A 147 -11.93 8.98 10.32
C PRO A 147 -12.89 9.72 9.38
N ASN A 148 -13.27 10.94 9.76
CA ASN A 148 -14.10 11.83 8.94
C ASN A 148 -13.46 12.17 7.58
N THR A 149 -12.13 12.31 7.57
CA THR A 149 -11.36 12.62 6.36
C THR A 149 -10.34 11.51 6.14
N GLN A 150 -10.46 10.84 5.01
CA GLN A 150 -9.58 9.77 4.57
C GLN A 150 -8.70 10.28 3.43
N THR A 151 -7.40 10.42 3.67
CA THR A 151 -6.44 10.69 2.60
C THR A 151 -6.08 9.38 1.90
N ARG A 152 -5.75 9.51 0.61
CA ARG A 152 -5.15 8.43 -0.19
C ARG A 152 -3.68 8.74 -0.37
N LEU A 153 -2.87 7.70 -0.51
CA LEU A 153 -1.48 7.86 -0.92
C LEU A 153 -1.46 8.51 -2.31
N PRO A 154 -0.80 9.67 -2.49
CA PRO A 154 -0.70 10.27 -3.79
C PRO A 154 0.17 9.39 -4.70
N PRO A 155 -0.15 9.28 -6.00
CA PRO A 155 0.77 8.66 -6.94
C PRO A 155 2.08 9.43 -6.99
N PRO A 156 3.20 8.78 -7.32
CA PRO A 156 4.46 9.48 -7.59
C PRO A 156 4.21 10.62 -8.57
N GLY A 157 4.76 11.80 -8.26
CA GLY A 157 4.70 12.93 -9.19
C GLY A 157 5.31 12.56 -10.53
N ARG A 158 4.83 13.18 -11.61
CA ARG A 158 5.49 13.03 -12.91
C ARG A 158 6.93 13.46 -12.77
N LEU A 159 7.85 12.66 -13.32
CA LEU A 159 9.26 13.05 -13.36
C LEU A 159 9.37 14.41 -14.05
N ASP A 160 9.96 15.39 -13.36
CA ASP A 160 10.20 16.67 -13.99
C ASP A 160 11.22 16.51 -15.14
N ASN A 161 11.16 17.42 -16.11
CA ASN A 161 11.97 17.28 -17.32
C ASN A 161 13.47 17.31 -17.01
N LEU A 162 13.90 18.05 -15.98
CA LEU A 162 15.31 18.16 -15.60
C LEU A 162 15.84 16.84 -15.04
N THR A 163 15.07 16.22 -14.15
CA THR A 163 15.32 14.91 -13.55
C THR A 163 15.33 13.84 -14.63
N PHE A 164 14.38 13.88 -15.57
CA PHE A 164 14.33 12.93 -16.69
C PHE A 164 15.58 13.03 -17.57
N GLN A 165 15.97 14.25 -17.95
CA GLN A 165 17.18 14.47 -18.73
C GLN A 165 18.43 14.00 -17.99
N THR A 166 18.49 14.19 -16.68
CA THR A 166 19.62 13.72 -15.85
C THR A 166 19.73 12.20 -15.87
N TYR A 167 18.63 11.47 -15.62
CA TYR A 167 18.62 10.00 -15.72
C TYR A 167 18.94 9.50 -17.13
N ARG A 168 18.42 10.19 -18.15
CA ARG A 168 18.74 9.88 -19.55
C ARG A 168 20.24 10.03 -19.83
N SER A 169 20.87 11.12 -19.41
CA SER A 169 22.31 11.32 -19.57
C SER A 169 23.13 10.22 -18.90
N PHE A 170 22.73 9.75 -17.72
CA PHE A 170 23.41 8.62 -17.06
C PHE A 170 23.33 7.31 -17.85
N MET A 171 22.18 7.03 -18.49
CA MET A 171 22.03 5.87 -19.38
C MET A 171 22.86 6.02 -20.66
N GLU A 172 22.91 7.22 -21.23
CA GLU A 172 23.74 7.51 -22.40
C GLU A 172 25.24 7.33 -22.08
N PHE A 173 25.72 7.73 -20.89
CA PHE A 173 27.10 7.50 -20.46
C PHE A 173 27.46 6.01 -20.34
N HIS A 174 26.55 5.19 -19.80
CA HIS A 174 26.75 3.75 -19.74
C HIS A 174 26.84 3.11 -21.14
N THR A 175 26.10 3.67 -22.10
CA THR A 175 26.10 3.21 -23.49
C THR A 175 27.40 3.61 -24.21
N LEU A 176 27.91 4.82 -23.95
CA LEU A 176 29.20 5.29 -24.48
C LEU A 176 30.40 4.55 -23.88
N ALA A 177 30.34 4.16 -22.61
CA ALA A 177 31.41 3.39 -21.94
C ALA A 177 31.50 1.92 -22.42
N LEU A 178 30.42 1.38 -22.99
CA LEU A 178 30.37 0.01 -23.53
C LEU A 178 30.56 -0.05 -25.06
N ALA A 179 30.65 1.11 -25.74
CA ALA A 179 31.05 1.13 -27.13
C ALA A 179 32.51 0.68 -27.22
N PRO A 180 32.85 -0.35 -28.02
CA PRO A 180 34.24 -0.68 -28.27
C PRO A 180 34.91 0.56 -28.82
N LEU A 181 36.04 0.98 -28.22
CA LEU A 181 36.97 1.89 -28.87
C LEU A 181 37.29 1.29 -30.24
N GLN A 182 36.66 1.81 -31.30
CA GLN A 182 37.14 1.58 -32.64
C GLN A 182 38.48 2.31 -32.73
N THR A 183 39.54 1.63 -32.31
CA THR A 183 40.90 2.00 -32.63
C THR A 183 40.99 1.91 -34.15
N SER A 184 41.01 3.06 -34.80
CA SER A 184 41.40 3.18 -36.19
C SER A 184 42.83 2.62 -36.33
N SER A 185 42.94 1.40 -36.84
CA SER A 185 44.21 0.79 -37.22
C SER A 185 44.23 0.55 -38.73
N GLY A 186 45.26 1.09 -39.40
CA GLY A 186 45.66 0.77 -40.78
C GLY A 186 45.61 1.97 -41.73
N PHE A 187 46.70 2.75 -41.88
CA PHE A 187 47.77 2.62 -42.90
C PHE A 187 47.26 2.69 -44.36
N ILE A 188 47.64 3.72 -45.14
CA ILE A 188 48.93 3.91 -45.83
C ILE A 188 49.26 5.40 -45.85
#